data_AF-A0A954QEJ4-F1
#
_entry.id   AF-A0A954QEJ4-F1
#
_cell.length_a   1.000
_cell.length_b   1.000
_cell.length_c   1.000
_cell.angle_alpha   90.00
_cell.angle_beta   90.00
_cell.angle_gamma   90.00
#
_symmetry.space_group_name_H-M   'P 1'
#
loop_
_entity.id
_entity.type
_entity.pdbx_description
1 polymer ?
#
loop_
_entity_poly.entity_id
_entity_poly.type
_entity_poly.pdbx_seq_one_letter_code
_entity_poly.pdbx_strand_id
1 'polypeptide(L)'
;VRDILGKDEIEATHRTLSDIAEVCLRQIVSDETSRLTEKLGQPLIGEVPDGSQWHPGTEHVGEPCEFIVIAMGKLGGREPNYHSDLDLVFLYEAEGHTCEQVRDSSSSTTNIHFFSELGQRIIKRANQFGPHGRLYEVDPRLRPTGRGGALAVSVEEFVRYFQSGRGQ
;
A
#
# COMPACT_ATOMS: atom_id res chain seq x y z
N VAL A 1 15.00 -9.18 -24.14
CA VAL A 1 15.75 -9.19 -25.42
C VAL A 1 17.18 -8.72 -25.25
N ARG A 2 17.43 -7.54 -24.66
CA ARG A 2 18.81 -7.05 -24.44
C ARG A 2 19.62 -7.99 -23.54
N ASP A 3 19.03 -8.48 -22.45
CA ASP A 3 19.60 -9.51 -21.57
C ASP A 3 20.03 -10.77 -22.34
N ILE A 4 19.09 -11.43 -23.04
CA ILE A 4 19.36 -12.63 -23.87
C ILE A 4 20.46 -12.39 -24.93
N LEU A 5 20.55 -11.18 -25.48
CA LEU A 5 21.57 -10.81 -26.46
C LEU A 5 22.90 -10.36 -25.83
N GLY A 6 23.03 -10.43 -24.51
CA GLY A 6 24.23 -10.00 -23.77
C GLY A 6 24.50 -8.49 -23.87
N LYS A 7 23.47 -7.68 -24.13
CA LYS A 7 23.59 -6.24 -24.34
C LYS A 7 23.46 -5.41 -23.07
N ASP A 8 22.95 -6.01 -21.99
CA ASP A 8 22.86 -5.40 -20.67
C ASP A 8 23.42 -6.36 -19.63
N GLU A 9 23.98 -5.82 -18.56
CA GLU A 9 24.33 -6.59 -17.37
C GLU A 9 23.07 -7.00 -16.59
N ILE A 10 23.18 -8.08 -15.81
CA ILE A 10 22.06 -8.61 -15.00
C ILE A 10 21.53 -7.53 -14.05
N GLU A 11 22.41 -6.75 -13.41
CA GLU A 11 22.00 -5.67 -12.52
C GLU A 11 21.19 -4.57 -13.23
N ALA A 12 21.57 -4.24 -14.47
CA ALA A 12 20.83 -3.25 -15.27
C ALA A 12 19.43 -3.79 -15.63
N THR A 13 19.33 -5.09 -15.91
CA THR A 13 18.06 -5.77 -16.15
C THR A 13 17.17 -5.75 -14.90
N HIS A 14 17.72 -6.11 -13.73
CA HIS A 14 17.01 -6.04 -12.45
C HIS A 14 16.47 -4.64 -12.14
N ARG A 15 17.32 -3.61 -12.27
CA ARG A 15 16.90 -2.21 -12.08
C ARG A 15 15.75 -1.83 -13.02
N THR A 16 15.86 -2.19 -14.29
CA THR A 16 14.80 -1.92 -15.28
C THR A 16 13.49 -2.61 -14.90
N LEU A 17 13.55 -3.87 -14.45
CA LEU A 17 12.37 -4.60 -14.00
C LEU A 17 11.74 -3.97 -12.74
N SER A 18 12.55 -3.51 -11.79
CA SER A 18 12.07 -2.75 -10.63
C SER A 18 11.38 -1.46 -11.03
N ASP A 19 11.99 -0.68 -11.92
CA ASP A 19 11.44 0.62 -12.34
C ASP A 19 10.09 0.44 -13.05
N ILE A 20 9.98 -0.59 -13.91
CA ILE A 20 8.71 -0.92 -14.57
C ILE A 20 7.64 -1.30 -13.54
N ALA A 21 7.97 -2.19 -12.58
CA ALA A 21 7.03 -2.60 -11.55
C ALA A 21 6.57 -1.41 -10.69
N GLU A 22 7.50 -0.53 -10.31
CA GLU A 22 7.22 0.67 -9.52
C GLU A 22 6.30 1.65 -10.27
N VAL A 23 6.58 1.93 -11.54
CA VAL A 23 5.73 2.82 -12.37
C VAL A 23 4.32 2.24 -12.52
N CYS A 24 4.21 0.94 -12.80
CA CYS A 24 2.92 0.26 -12.89
C CYS A 24 2.13 0.33 -11.57
N LEU A 25 2.78 0.07 -10.43
CA LEU A 25 2.15 0.16 -9.12
C LEU A 25 1.71 1.58 -8.79
N ARG A 26 2.56 2.58 -9.02
CA ARG A 26 2.21 4.00 -8.79
C ARG A 26 0.96 4.40 -9.57
N GLN A 27 0.84 3.98 -10.84
CA GLN A 27 -0.34 4.27 -11.63
C GLN A 27 -1.60 3.59 -11.08
N ILE A 28 -1.50 2.32 -10.67
CA ILE A 28 -2.64 1.60 -10.07
C ILE A 28 -3.08 2.28 -8.78
N VAL A 29 -2.13 2.61 -7.90
CA VAL A 29 -2.40 3.29 -6.61
C VAL A 29 -3.08 4.63 -6.87
N SER A 30 -2.55 5.44 -7.78
CA SER A 30 -3.13 6.74 -8.12
C SER A 30 -4.58 6.60 -8.60
N ASP A 31 -4.85 5.72 -9.55
CA ASP A 31 -6.18 5.54 -10.11
C ASP A 31 -7.19 5.01 -9.08
N GLU A 32 -6.81 4.00 -8.29
CA GLU A 32 -7.70 3.39 -7.30
C GLU A 32 -7.95 4.33 -6.11
N THR A 33 -6.97 5.16 -5.75
CA THR A 33 -7.13 6.20 -4.73
C THR A 33 -8.15 7.24 -5.19
N SER A 34 -8.03 7.76 -6.42
CA SER A 34 -9.01 8.71 -6.97
C SER A 34 -10.43 8.13 -6.98
N ARG A 35 -10.59 6.90 -7.51
CA ARG A 35 -11.89 6.21 -7.55
C ARG A 35 -12.48 5.93 -6.18
N LEU A 36 -11.65 5.57 -5.21
CA LEU A 36 -12.13 5.27 -3.86
C LEU A 36 -12.48 6.56 -3.12
N THR A 37 -11.71 7.62 -3.31
CA THR A 37 -11.96 8.95 -2.75
C THR A 37 -13.26 9.55 -3.29
N GLU A 38 -13.53 9.41 -4.59
CA GLU A 38 -14.82 9.79 -5.20
C GLU A 38 -16.02 9.06 -4.57
N LYS A 39 -15.80 7.81 -4.11
CA LYS A 39 -16.86 6.96 -3.55
C LYS A 39 -17.06 7.14 -2.04
N LEU A 40 -15.98 7.24 -1.27
CA LEU A 40 -16.01 7.21 0.19
C LEU A 40 -15.64 8.56 0.82
N GLY A 41 -15.11 9.50 0.05
CA GLY A 41 -14.55 10.75 0.54
C GLY A 41 -13.03 10.69 0.79
N GLN A 42 -12.48 11.80 1.25
CA GLN A 42 -11.05 11.94 1.54
C GLN A 42 -10.75 11.42 2.96
N PRO A 43 -9.80 10.49 3.14
CA PRO A 43 -9.34 10.10 4.47
C PRO A 43 -8.58 11.26 5.11
N LEU A 44 -8.96 11.61 6.33
CA LEU A 44 -8.30 12.66 7.12
C LEU A 44 -7.63 12.05 8.34
N ILE A 45 -6.56 12.70 8.80
CA ILE A 45 -5.88 12.34 10.04
C ILE A 45 -6.76 12.74 11.22
N GLY A 46 -7.02 11.78 12.11
CA GLY A 46 -7.83 11.95 13.31
C GLY A 46 -7.04 12.41 14.53
N GLU A 47 -7.77 12.79 15.58
CA GLU A 47 -7.18 13.17 16.87
C GLU A 47 -6.59 11.96 17.62
N VAL A 48 -5.59 12.24 18.45
CA VAL A 48 -4.93 11.25 19.32
C VAL A 48 -5.85 10.89 20.49
N PRO A 49 -6.19 9.62 20.70
CA PRO A 49 -7.09 9.23 21.79
C PRO A 49 -6.52 9.42 23.22
N ASP A 50 -5.19 9.38 23.42
CA ASP A 50 -4.66 9.10 24.78
C ASP A 50 -3.33 9.81 25.17
N GLY A 51 -3.00 10.95 24.56
CA GLY A 51 -1.90 11.80 25.03
C GLY A 51 -0.51 11.16 25.10
N SER A 52 -0.26 10.08 24.34
CA SER A 52 1.03 9.40 24.32
C SER A 52 2.10 10.24 23.59
N GLN A 53 3.36 10.02 23.96
CA GLN A 53 4.46 10.93 23.66
C GLN A 53 4.99 10.83 22.21
N TRP A 54 4.63 9.78 21.47
CA TRP A 54 5.02 9.59 20.08
C TRP A 54 3.89 8.95 19.26
N HIS A 55 3.34 9.72 18.33
CA HIS A 55 2.35 9.28 17.36
C HIS A 55 2.66 9.95 16.01
N PRO A 56 3.01 9.18 14.98
CA PRO A 56 3.22 9.71 13.63
C PRO A 56 1.96 10.43 13.11
N GLY A 57 2.12 11.61 12.48
CA GLY A 57 1.05 12.33 11.79
C GLY A 57 0.18 13.23 12.68
N THR A 58 0.45 13.32 13.99
CA THR A 58 -0.40 14.08 14.91
C THR A 58 -0.22 15.59 14.85
N GLU A 59 0.88 16.05 14.25
CA GLU A 59 1.05 17.43 13.81
C GLU A 59 0.12 17.82 12.65
N HIS A 60 -0.49 16.86 11.95
CA HIS A 60 -1.26 17.05 10.72
C HIS A 60 -2.76 16.73 10.88
N VAL A 61 -3.32 16.80 12.09
CA VAL A 61 -4.75 16.51 12.34
C VAL A 61 -5.65 17.34 11.42
N GLY A 62 -6.59 16.69 10.75
CA GLY A 62 -7.51 17.30 9.79
C GLY A 62 -6.93 17.43 8.36
N GLU A 63 -5.65 17.15 8.16
CA GLU A 63 -5.05 17.05 6.82
C GLU A 63 -5.34 15.68 6.17
N PRO A 64 -5.21 15.56 4.84
CA PRO A 64 -5.32 14.27 4.15
C PRO A 64 -4.34 13.23 4.71
N CYS A 65 -4.85 12.06 5.08
CA CYS A 65 -4.01 10.95 5.53
C CYS A 65 -3.33 10.27 4.33
N GLU A 66 -2.01 10.09 4.41
CA GLU A 66 -1.25 9.46 3.33
C GLU A 66 -1.33 7.93 3.33
N PHE A 67 -1.26 7.34 2.12
CA PHE A 67 -1.15 5.90 1.89
C PHE A 67 0.27 5.52 1.49
N ILE A 68 0.80 4.46 2.09
CA ILE A 68 2.19 4.03 1.92
C ILE A 68 2.18 2.57 1.43
N VAL A 69 2.95 2.29 0.38
CA VAL A 69 3.18 0.94 -0.12
C VAL A 69 4.64 0.59 0.07
N ILE A 70 4.92 -0.38 0.93
CA ILE A 70 6.29 -0.89 1.14
C ILE A 70 6.48 -2.12 0.26
N ALA A 71 7.44 -2.04 -0.65
CA ALA A 71 7.93 -3.20 -1.39
C ALA A 71 8.94 -3.98 -0.54
N MET A 72 8.70 -5.27 -0.39
CA MET A 72 9.55 -6.21 0.33
C MET A 72 10.21 -7.17 -0.67
N GLY A 73 11.01 -8.11 -0.13
CA GLY A 73 11.63 -9.17 -0.93
C GLY A 73 12.49 -8.62 -2.07
N LYS A 74 12.40 -9.26 -3.23
CA LYS A 74 13.22 -8.90 -4.40
C LYS A 74 12.92 -7.53 -4.96
N LEU A 75 11.66 -7.09 -4.94
CA LEU A 75 11.31 -5.75 -5.39
C LEU A 75 11.90 -4.70 -4.44
N GLY A 76 11.78 -4.93 -3.13
CA GLY A 76 12.41 -4.07 -2.11
C GLY A 76 13.93 -4.01 -2.22
N GLY A 77 14.57 -5.13 -2.56
CA GLY A 77 16.01 -5.22 -2.85
C GLY A 77 16.44 -4.69 -4.22
N ARG A 78 15.49 -4.23 -5.06
CA ARG A 78 15.72 -3.80 -6.46
C ARG A 78 16.36 -4.87 -7.34
N GLU A 79 16.02 -6.13 -7.09
CA GLU A 79 16.51 -7.32 -7.80
C GLU A 79 15.41 -8.32 -8.24
N PRO A 80 14.27 -7.87 -8.79
CA PRO A 80 13.22 -8.77 -9.25
C PRO A 80 13.66 -9.56 -10.49
N ASN A 81 13.15 -10.79 -10.58
CA ASN A 81 13.25 -11.61 -11.77
C ASN A 81 12.03 -11.35 -12.68
N TYR A 82 12.07 -11.82 -13.93
CA TYR A 82 10.97 -11.70 -14.90
C TYR A 82 9.62 -12.24 -14.42
N HIS A 83 9.62 -13.17 -13.46
CA HIS A 83 8.42 -13.81 -12.92
C HIS A 83 8.32 -13.65 -11.39
N SER A 84 8.90 -12.57 -10.86
CA SER A 84 8.80 -12.25 -9.44
C SER A 84 7.39 -11.79 -9.07
N ASP A 85 6.90 -12.33 -7.96
CA ASP A 85 5.75 -11.76 -7.24
C ASP A 85 6.13 -10.42 -6.61
N LEU A 86 5.12 -9.60 -6.31
CA LEU A 86 5.27 -8.33 -5.61
C LEU A 86 4.86 -8.50 -4.16
N ASP A 87 5.85 -8.69 -3.29
CA ASP A 87 5.65 -8.72 -1.85
C ASP A 87 5.39 -7.30 -1.34
N LEU A 88 4.14 -6.97 -1.01
CA LEU A 88 3.76 -5.61 -0.62
C LEU A 88 3.17 -5.58 0.80
N VAL A 89 3.53 -4.54 1.56
CA VAL A 89 2.86 -4.18 2.82
C VAL A 89 2.22 -2.81 2.64
N PHE A 90 0.94 -2.71 3.01
CA PHE A 90 0.18 -1.48 2.92
C PHE A 90 0.12 -0.81 4.28
N LEU A 91 0.57 0.44 4.36
CA LEU A 91 0.45 1.27 5.55
C LEU A 91 -0.34 2.54 5.24
N TYR A 92 -0.76 3.21 6.29
CA TYR A 92 -1.26 4.58 6.22
C TYR A 92 -0.71 5.37 7.40
N GLU A 93 -0.63 6.68 7.23
CA GLU A 93 0.05 7.57 8.17
C GLU A 93 -0.50 7.47 9.59
N ALA A 94 -1.82 7.68 9.76
CA ALA A 94 -2.44 7.77 11.06
C ALA A 94 -3.91 7.33 11.07
N GLU A 95 -4.40 6.98 12.26
CA GLU A 95 -5.82 6.72 12.49
C GLU A 95 -6.66 7.96 12.20
N GLY A 96 -7.93 7.75 11.87
CA GLY A 96 -8.83 8.84 11.52
C GLY A 96 -10.07 8.36 10.79
N HIS A 97 -10.75 9.31 10.18
CA HIS A 97 -12.03 9.08 9.53
C HIS A 97 -12.06 9.64 8.12
N THR A 98 -12.81 8.94 7.27
CA THR A 98 -13.16 9.36 5.92
C THR A 98 -14.63 9.75 5.90
N CYS A 99 -14.92 10.99 5.51
CA CYS A 99 -16.27 11.53 5.42
C CYS A 99 -16.67 11.71 3.95
N GLU A 100 -17.84 11.20 3.57
CA GLU A 100 -18.38 11.33 2.21
C GLU A 100 -18.61 12.81 1.87
N GLN A 101 -18.14 13.26 0.70
CA GLN A 101 -18.27 14.66 0.28
C GLN A 101 -19.70 15.07 -0.15
N VAL A 102 -20.59 14.11 -0.47
CA VAL A 102 -21.76 14.38 -1.34
C VAL A 102 -23.12 13.98 -0.75
N ARG A 103 -23.19 13.23 0.36
CA ARG A 103 -24.48 12.84 0.97
C ARG A 103 -24.42 12.95 2.49
N ASP A 104 -25.58 13.22 3.08
CA ASP A 104 -25.85 13.29 4.52
C ASP A 104 -24.79 12.58 5.36
N SER A 105 -24.19 13.31 6.29
CA SER A 105 -23.09 13.00 7.21
C SER A 105 -23.28 11.77 8.14
N SER A 106 -23.86 10.70 7.60
CA SER A 106 -24.35 9.51 8.29
C SER A 106 -23.53 8.27 7.97
N SER A 107 -22.66 8.30 6.97
CA SER A 107 -21.74 7.20 6.63
C SER A 107 -20.28 7.66 6.64
N SER A 108 -19.73 7.90 7.84
CA SER A 108 -18.28 7.99 8.03
C SER A 108 -17.67 6.58 8.08
N THR A 109 -16.51 6.38 7.46
CA THR A 109 -15.71 5.16 7.64
C THR A 109 -14.38 5.47 8.31
N THR A 110 -13.70 4.44 8.82
CA THR A 110 -12.39 4.58 9.46
C THR A 110 -11.28 4.51 8.41
N ASN A 111 -10.14 5.14 8.68
CA ASN A 111 -8.96 5.06 7.81
C ASN A 111 -8.53 3.60 7.59
N ILE A 112 -8.51 2.77 8.64
CA ILE A 112 -8.20 1.33 8.51
C ILE A 112 -9.10 0.62 7.49
N HIS A 113 -10.40 0.96 7.45
CA HIS A 113 -11.33 0.38 6.48
C HIS A 113 -11.07 0.93 5.08
N PHE A 114 -10.94 2.25 4.92
CA PHE A 114 -10.64 2.89 3.64
C PHE A 114 -9.36 2.34 3.01
N PHE A 115 -8.26 2.31 3.75
CA PHE A 115 -6.96 1.86 3.21
C PHE A 115 -6.89 0.35 3.03
N SER A 116 -7.63 -0.44 3.82
CA SER A 116 -7.78 -1.88 3.56
C SER A 116 -8.54 -2.15 2.26
N GLU A 117 -9.64 -1.42 1.99
CA GLU A 117 -10.38 -1.49 0.73
C GLU A 117 -9.50 -1.04 -0.44
N LEU A 118 -8.71 0.03 -0.28
CA LEU A 118 -7.75 0.49 -1.28
C LEU A 118 -6.71 -0.60 -1.62
N GLY A 119 -6.10 -1.20 -0.60
CA GLY A 119 -5.16 -2.32 -0.77
C GLY A 119 -5.78 -3.50 -1.51
N GLN A 120 -7.04 -3.85 -1.20
CA GLN A 120 -7.75 -4.94 -1.89
C GLN A 120 -7.98 -4.62 -3.37
N ARG A 121 -8.32 -3.36 -3.70
CA ARG A 121 -8.49 -2.91 -5.08
C ARG A 121 -7.19 -2.95 -5.87
N ILE A 122 -6.09 -2.53 -5.25
CA ILE A 122 -4.75 -2.60 -5.85
C ILE A 122 -4.37 -4.05 -6.16
N ILE A 123 -4.49 -4.96 -5.18
CA ILE A 123 -4.22 -6.40 -5.38
C ILE A 123 -5.09 -6.95 -6.50
N LYS A 124 -6.41 -6.68 -6.46
CA LYS A 124 -7.35 -7.17 -7.46
C LYS A 124 -6.95 -6.69 -8.85
N ARG A 125 -6.62 -5.41 -9.01
CA ARG A 125 -6.29 -4.83 -10.31
C ARG A 125 -4.96 -5.34 -10.86
N ALA A 126 -3.95 -5.54 -10.00
CA ALA A 126 -2.68 -6.12 -10.42
C ALA A 126 -2.81 -7.60 -10.82
N ASN A 127 -3.57 -8.38 -10.03
CA ASN A 127 -3.72 -9.83 -10.19
C ASN A 127 -4.78 -10.24 -11.22
N GLN A 128 -5.65 -9.32 -11.65
CA GLN A 128 -6.74 -9.62 -12.58
C GLN A 128 -6.18 -10.08 -13.93
N PHE A 129 -6.64 -11.24 -14.40
CA PHE A 129 -6.35 -11.73 -15.74
C PHE A 129 -7.19 -10.95 -16.77
N GLY A 130 -6.52 -10.24 -17.66
CA GLY A 130 -7.08 -9.68 -18.88
C GLY A 130 -6.72 -10.49 -20.13
N PRO A 131 -7.07 -9.99 -21.33
CA PRO A 131 -6.74 -10.62 -22.61
C PRO A 131 -5.23 -10.86 -22.84
N HIS A 132 -4.38 -10.11 -22.13
CA HIS A 132 -2.92 -10.19 -22.22
C HIS A 132 -2.29 -10.84 -20.98
N GLY A 133 -3.08 -11.53 -20.15
CA GLY A 133 -2.64 -12.06 -18.86
C GLY A 133 -2.88 -11.08 -17.71
N ARG A 134 -2.29 -11.37 -16.55
CA ARG A 134 -2.27 -10.47 -15.39
C ARG A 134 -1.03 -9.58 -15.43
N LEU A 135 -1.06 -8.45 -14.73
CA LEU A 135 0.07 -7.52 -14.69
C LEU A 135 1.17 -8.04 -13.77
N TYR A 136 0.84 -8.31 -12.52
CA TYR A 136 1.71 -8.91 -11.52
C TYR A 136 0.91 -9.82 -10.59
N GLU A 137 1.59 -10.74 -9.91
CA GLU A 137 1.03 -11.38 -8.71
C GLU A 137 1.47 -10.58 -7.50
N VAL A 138 0.52 -10.00 -6.78
CA VAL A 138 0.76 -9.27 -5.53
C VAL A 138 0.51 -10.20 -4.36
N ASP A 139 1.50 -10.26 -3.46
CA ASP A 139 1.48 -11.05 -2.24
C ASP A 139 1.52 -10.15 -0.99
N PRO A 140 0.41 -10.02 -0.24
CA PRO A 140 0.36 -9.20 0.97
C PRO A 140 0.71 -9.97 2.25
N ARG A 141 1.28 -11.19 2.16
CA ARG A 141 1.44 -12.09 3.32
C ARG A 141 2.45 -11.60 4.35
N LEU A 142 3.37 -10.71 3.99
CA LEU A 142 4.40 -10.17 4.90
C LEU A 142 3.89 -9.09 5.86
N ARG A 143 2.58 -8.78 5.85
CA ARG A 143 2.01 -7.77 6.75
C ARG A 143 1.96 -8.23 8.22
N PRO A 144 2.15 -7.32 9.20
CA PRO A 144 2.16 -7.63 10.64
C PRO A 144 0.94 -8.40 11.16
N THR A 145 -0.24 -8.10 10.61
CA THR A 145 -1.52 -8.65 11.05
C THR A 145 -1.78 -10.08 10.57
N GLY A 146 -0.90 -10.63 9.73
CA GLY A 146 -1.06 -11.94 9.12
C GLY A 146 -2.32 -12.05 8.24
N ARG A 147 -2.71 -13.27 7.87
CA ARG A 147 -3.81 -13.50 6.91
C ARG A 147 -5.19 -13.05 7.39
N GLY A 148 -5.43 -12.98 8.70
CA GLY A 148 -6.74 -12.76 9.30
C GLY A 148 -7.05 -11.32 9.75
N GLY A 149 -6.05 -10.43 9.79
CA GLY A 149 -6.26 -9.04 10.18
C GLY A 149 -6.37 -8.08 9.00
N ALA A 150 -6.47 -6.79 9.33
CA ALA A 150 -6.61 -5.71 8.35
C ALA A 150 -5.49 -5.77 7.29
N LEU A 151 -5.84 -5.40 6.05
CA LEU A 151 -4.89 -5.45 4.94
C LEU A 151 -3.90 -4.28 5.01
N ALA A 152 -4.36 -3.13 5.47
CA ALA A 152 -3.53 -1.97 5.75
C ALA A 152 -3.51 -1.69 7.25
N VAL A 153 -2.37 -1.21 7.77
CA VAL A 153 -2.17 -0.86 9.19
C VAL A 153 -1.57 0.53 9.32
N SER A 154 -1.81 1.21 10.44
CA SER A 154 -1.19 2.52 10.67
C SER A 154 0.32 2.37 10.89
N VAL A 155 1.09 3.44 10.62
CA VAL A 155 2.53 3.47 10.89
C VAL A 155 2.81 3.19 12.37
N GLU A 156 1.96 3.71 13.27
CA GLU A 156 2.07 3.44 14.71
C GLU A 156 1.94 1.94 15.02
N GLU A 157 0.89 1.28 14.50
CA GLU A 157 0.69 -0.15 14.72
C GLU A 157 1.85 -0.98 14.15
N PHE A 158 2.34 -0.61 12.97
CA PHE A 158 3.49 -1.24 12.34
C PHE A 158 4.74 -1.15 13.21
N VAL A 159 5.07 0.04 13.73
CA VAL A 159 6.23 0.27 14.61
C VAL A 159 6.07 -0.51 15.91
N ARG A 160 4.88 -0.46 16.52
CA ARG A 160 4.57 -1.19 17.76
C ARG A 160 4.77 -2.69 17.59
N TYR A 161 4.34 -3.25 16.47
CA TYR A 161 4.52 -4.67 16.15
C TYR A 161 6.00 -5.08 16.17
N PHE A 162 6.87 -4.35 15.46
CA PHE A 162 8.29 -4.68 15.39
C PHE A 162 9.04 -4.38 16.70
N GLN A 163 8.66 -3.33 17.44
CA GLN A 163 9.25 -3.03 18.76
C GLN A 163 8.92 -4.09 19.81
N SER A 164 7.73 -4.69 19.73
CA SER A 164 7.28 -5.72 20.70
C SER A 164 8.01 -7.07 20.56
N GLY A 165 8.95 -7.21 19.62
CA GLY A 165 9.68 -8.45 19.36
C GLY A 165 8.81 -9.55 18.73
N ARG A 166 7.63 -9.19 18.22
CA ARG A 166 6.71 -10.09 17.51
C ARG A 166 6.93 -10.12 15.99
N GLY A 167 7.83 -9.28 15.48
CA GLY A 167 8.32 -9.38 14.11
C GLY A 167 9.03 -10.71 13.91
N GLN A 168 8.58 -11.50 12.95
CA GLN A 168 9.25 -12.73 12.55
C GLN A 168 10.61 -12.46 11.92
#